data_AF-A0A2U1ZSH7-F1
#
_entry.id   AF-A0A2U1ZSH7-F1
#
_cell.length_a   1.000
_cell.length_b   1.000
_cell.length_c   1.000
_cell.angle_alpha   90.00
_cell.angle_beta   90.00
_cell.angle_gamma   90.00
#
_symmetry.space_group_name_H-M   'P 1'
#
loop_
_entity.id
_entity.type
_entity.pdbx_description
1 polymer ?
#
loop_
_entity_poly.entity_id
_entity_poly.type
_entity_poly.pdbx_seq_one_letter_code
_entity_poly.pdbx_strand_id
1 'polypeptide(L)' 'MTHSTRDFDFDRTVHTVVNHLVETFPDADPAELEREATEATAHFADKPITDFADVLAEREARAHLAAQQGPTPTD' A
#
# COMPACT_ATOMS: atom_id res chain seq x y z
N MET A 1 -2.89 -26.84 -16.53
CA MET A 1 -2.73 -25.39 -16.26
C MET A 1 -2.60 -25.24 -14.75
N THR A 2 -1.39 -25.09 -14.25
CA THR A 2 -1.11 -25.00 -12.81
C THR A 2 -1.40 -23.59 -12.35
N HIS A 3 -2.61 -23.37 -11.83
CA HIS A 3 -2.88 -22.22 -10.96
C HIS A 3 -2.13 -22.45 -9.66
N SER A 4 -0.85 -22.05 -9.63
CA SER A 4 -0.15 -21.85 -8.37
C SER A 4 -0.70 -20.57 -7.77
N THR A 5 -1.86 -20.65 -7.09
CA THR A 5 -2.22 -19.66 -6.07
C THR A 5 -1.06 -19.66 -5.08
N ARG A 6 -0.17 -18.68 -5.22
CA ARG A 6 0.74 -18.33 -4.13
C ARG A 6 -0.19 -17.97 -2.99
N ASP A 7 -0.21 -18.78 -1.93
CA ASP A 7 -0.90 -18.44 -0.71
C ASP A 7 -0.47 -17.01 -0.34
N PHE A 8 -1.44 -16.11 -0.25
CA PHE A 8 -1.17 -14.72 0.05
C PHE A 8 -0.56 -14.66 1.46
N ASP A 9 0.72 -14.32 1.52
CA ASP A 9 1.47 -14.21 2.77
C ASP A 9 1.31 -12.77 3.27
N PHE A 10 0.33 -12.61 4.16
CA PHE A 10 -0.04 -11.32 4.76
C PHE A 10 1.16 -10.68 5.47
N ASP A 11 1.85 -11.44 6.33
CA ASP A 11 2.97 -10.94 7.14
C ASP A 11 4.14 -10.51 6.27
N ARG A 12 4.48 -11.30 5.24
CA ARG A 12 5.51 -10.94 4.26
C ARG A 12 5.14 -9.68 3.48
N THR A 13 3.86 -9.51 3.15
CA THR A 13 3.36 -8.35 2.40
C THR A 13 3.43 -7.09 3.26
N VAL A 14 2.94 -7.14 4.50
CA VAL A 14 3.04 -6.03 5.46
C VAL A 14 4.50 -5.61 5.65
N HIS A 15 5.40 -6.58 5.88
CA HIS A 15 6.82 -6.27 6.08
C HIS A 15 7.46 -5.57 4.88
N THR A 16 7.11 -6.01 3.66
CA THR A 16 7.60 -5.38 2.42
C THR A 16 7.10 -3.94 2.29
N VAL A 17 5.81 -3.70 2.59
CA VAL A 17 5.21 -2.37 2.53
C VAL A 17 5.82 -1.44 3.58
N VAL A 18 6.02 -1.90 4.81
CA VAL A 18 6.66 -1.10 5.88
C VAL A 18 8.07 -0.68 5.47
N ASN A 19 8.89 -1.59 4.92
CA ASN A 19 10.25 -1.23 4.47
C ASN A 19 10.22 -0.12 3.41
N HIS A 20 9.30 -0.19 2.44
CA HIS A 20 9.15 0.86 1.44
C HIS A 20 8.65 2.18 2.04
N LEU A 21 7.75 2.13 3.03
CA LEU A 21 7.26 3.31 3.72
C LEU A 21 8.36 3.99 4.54
N VAL A 22 9.24 3.23 5.19
CA VAL A 22 10.40 3.78 5.92
C VAL A 22 11.38 4.46 4.97
N GLU A 23 11.62 3.89 3.79
CA GLU A 23 12.46 4.53 2.76
C GLU A 23 11.83 5.81 2.19
N THR A 24 10.50 5.84 2.07
CA THR A 24 9.76 6.98 1.48
C THR A 24 9.46 8.08 2.50
N PHE A 25 9.25 7.71 3.76
CA PHE A 25 8.85 8.58 4.86
C PHE A 25 9.77 8.35 6.09
N PRO A 26 11.05 8.74 6.01
CA PRO A 26 12.02 8.48 7.07
C PRO A 26 11.75 9.22 8.39
N ASP A 27 10.94 10.28 8.34
CA ASP A 27 10.57 11.10 9.50
C ASP A 27 9.24 10.67 10.16
N ALA A 28 8.54 9.68 9.61
CA ALA A 28 7.27 9.19 10.14
C ALA A 28 7.50 8.23 11.33
N ASP A 29 6.52 8.14 12.23
CA ASP A 29 6.58 7.22 13.36
C ASP A 29 6.51 5.76 12.87
N PRO A 30 7.49 4.91 13.20
CA PRO A 30 7.48 3.50 12.80
C PRO A 30 6.20 2.76 13.19
N ALA A 31 5.60 3.09 14.34
CA ALA A 31 4.36 2.47 14.80
C ALA A 31 3.15 2.88 13.93
N GLU A 32 3.17 4.09 13.39
CA GLU A 32 2.14 4.58 12.46
C GLU A 32 2.30 3.93 11.08
N LEU A 33 3.53 3.79 10.60
CA LEU A 33 3.83 3.10 9.33
C LEU A 33 3.41 1.63 9.36
N GLU A 34 3.66 0.93 10.47
CA GLU A 34 3.26 -0.48 10.64
C GLU A 34 1.73 -0.64 10.67
N ARG A 35 1.02 0.26 11.36
CA ARG A 35 -0.45 0.26 11.41
C ARG A 35 -1.03 0.48 10.02
N GLU A 36 -0.57 1.51 9.31
CA GLU A 36 -1.07 1.87 7.99
C GLU A 36 -0.80 0.76 6.96
N ALA A 37 0.41 0.17 6.99
CA ALA A 37 0.76 -0.96 6.13
C ALA A 37 -0.14 -2.19 6.40
N THR A 38 -0.46 -2.44 7.67
CA THR A 38 -1.33 -3.55 8.08
C THR A 38 -2.77 -3.34 7.60
N GLU A 39 -3.32 -2.15 7.81
CA GLU A 39 -4.68 -1.79 7.39
C GLU A 39 -4.83 -1.82 5.87
N ALA A 40 -3.86 -1.26 5.15
CA ALA A 40 -3.82 -1.31 3.69
C ALA A 40 -3.73 -2.76 3.19
N THR A 41 -2.83 -3.57 3.74
CA THR A 41 -2.68 -4.97 3.34
C THR A 41 -3.95 -5.79 3.63
N ALA A 42 -4.62 -5.54 4.76
CA ALA A 42 -5.88 -6.19 5.11
C ALA A 42 -7.01 -5.81 4.14
N HIS A 43 -7.06 -4.54 3.71
CA HIS A 43 -8.03 -4.08 2.74
C HIS A 43 -7.94 -4.80 1.38
N PHE A 44 -6.73 -5.21 0.98
CA PHE A 44 -6.50 -5.94 -0.26
C PHE A 44 -6.54 -7.47 -0.11
N ALA A 45 -6.35 -7.99 1.11
CA ALA A 45 -6.46 -9.42 1.42
C ALA A 45 -7.84 -10.00 1.11
N ASP A 46 -8.91 -9.23 1.31
CA ASP A 46 -10.30 -9.63 1.03
C ASP A 46 -10.72 -9.44 -0.43
N LYS A 47 -9.86 -8.86 -1.27
CA LYS A 47 -10.18 -8.62 -2.69
C LYS A 47 -9.63 -9.77 -3.55
N PRO A 48 -10.40 -10.29 -4.53
CA PRO A 48 -9.98 -11.38 -5.42
C PRO A 48 -8.95 -10.92 -6.49
N ILE A 49 -8.08 -9.98 -6.15
CA ILE A 49 -7.07 -9.38 -7.03
C ILE A 49 -5.72 -9.43 -6.32
N THR A 50 -5.24 -10.65 -6.07
CA THR A 50 -3.94 -10.87 -5.43
C THR A 50 -2.75 -10.48 -6.31
N ASP A 51 -2.95 -10.35 -7.63
CA ASP A 51 -1.89 -10.06 -8.60
C ASP A 51 -1.74 -8.56 -8.98
N PHE A 52 -2.66 -7.69 -8.55
CA PHE A 52 -2.62 -6.25 -8.87
C PHE A 52 -2.96 -5.33 -7.68
N ALA A 53 -3.02 -5.89 -6.46
CA ALA A 53 -3.34 -5.14 -5.25
C ALA A 53 -2.34 -3.99 -4.99
N ASP A 54 -1.07 -4.23 -5.26
CA ASP A 54 0.02 -3.26 -5.18
C ASP A 54 -0.17 -2.06 -6.13
N VAL A 55 -0.50 -2.32 -7.40
CA VAL A 55 -0.74 -1.27 -8.40
C VAL A 55 -2.01 -0.48 -8.10
N LEU A 56 -3.06 -1.15 -7.62
CA LEU A 56 -4.31 -0.50 -7.24
C LEU A 56 -4.14 0.37 -5.98
N ALA A 57 -3.43 -0.15 -4.97
CA ALA A 57 -3.09 0.58 -3.75
C ALA A 57 -2.27 1.84 -4.05
N GLU A 58 -1.23 1.73 -4.89
CA GLU A 58 -0.39 2.86 -5.27
C GLU A 58 -1.21 3.95 -5.99
N ARG A 59 -2.09 3.54 -6.92
CA ARG A 59 -2.94 4.48 -7.67
C ARG A 59 -3.90 5.24 -6.74
N GLU A 60 -4.48 4.54 -5.77
CA GLU A 60 -5.43 5.13 -4.83
C GLU A 60 -4.72 6.06 -3.84
N ALA A 61 -3.57 5.65 -3.30
CA ALA A 61 -2.72 6.49 -2.46
C ALA A 61 -2.30 7.78 -3.18
N ARG A 62 -1.86 7.71 -4.44
CA ARG A 62 -1.54 8.89 -5.25
C ARG A 62 -2.72 9.83 -5.43
N ALA A 63 -3.91 9.30 -5.69
CA ALA A 63 -5.12 10.10 -5.89
C ALA A 63 -5.52 10.85 -4.60
N HIS A 64 -5.44 10.16 -3.45
CA HIS A 64 -5.73 10.74 -2.15
C HIS A 64 -4.71 11.81 -1.75
N LEU A 65 -3.43 11.60 -2.03
CA LEU A 65 -2.40 12.60 -1.78
C LEU A 65 -2.60 13.82 -2.68
N ALA A 66 -2.87 13.64 -3.97
CA ALA A 66 -3.17 14.74 -4.89
C ALA A 66 -4.43 15.54 -4.48
N ALA A 67 -5.45 14.86 -3.95
CA ALA A 67 -6.65 15.52 -3.43
C ALA A 67 -6.38 16.33 -2.15
N GLN A 68 -5.44 15.87 -1.31
CA GLN A 68 -5.04 16.56 -0.08
C GLN A 68 -4.06 17.72 -0.32
N GLN A 69 -3.31 17.70 -1.42
CA GLN A 69 -2.37 18.77 -1.74
C GLN A 69 -3.02 19.98 -2.44
N GLY A 70 -4.32 19.93 -2.73
CA GLY A 70 -5.05 21.00 -3.42
C GLY A 70 -4.58 21.17 -4.88
N PRO A 71 -5.43 21.68 -5.79
CA PRO A 71 -4.97 21.98 -7.14
C PRO A 71 -3.91 23.09 -7.03
N THR A 72 -2.65 22.81 -7.41
CA THR A 72 -1.68 23.86 -7.67
C THR A 72 -2.31 24.78 -8.71
N PRO A 73 -2.58 26.07 -8.41
CA PRO A 73 -3.06 27.00 -9.41
C PRO A 73 -1.93 27.19 -10.43
N THR A 74 -2.10 26.63 -11.62
CA THR A 74 -1.30 26.99 -12.79
C THR A 74 -1.67 28.43 -13.16
N ASP A 75 -0.75 29.36 -12.91
CA ASP A 75 -0.71 30.69 -13.55
C ASP A 75 -0.33 30.55 -15.03
#